data_AF-A0A842HXP2-F1
#
_entry.id   AF-A0A842HXP2-F1
#
_cell.length_a   1.000
_cell.length_b   1.000
_cell.length_c   1.000
_cell.angle_alpha   90.00
_cell.angle_beta   90.00
_cell.angle_gamma   90.00
#
_symmetry.space_group_name_H-M   'P 1'
#
loop_
_entity.id
_entity.type
_entity.pdbx_description
1 polymer ?
#
loop_
_entity_poly.entity_id
_entity_poly.type
_entity_poly.pdbx_seq_one_letter_code
_entity_poly.pdbx_strand_id
1 'polypeptide(L)'
;MGYQRMIFIARMILGIFYLISGLNWYFGFMPLPSIYMPVDAPMKHAVVTEMIRTGWMFQFAKTAEIVVGLSLLAGRAVPLTLALTVPLAFITFMLDAMIFDEIWGWVSGSTDTETLRAAIADMIIGGLCVLSLHVWLMLCYFDHYRPLFVWQAKATDWGGA
;
A
#
# COMPACT_ATOMS: atom_id res chain seq x y z
N MET A 1 -14.87 19.16 11.45
CA MET A 1 -15.14 18.56 10.13
C MET A 1 -16.17 17.44 10.32
N GLY A 2 -17.16 17.30 9.45
CA GLY A 2 -18.13 16.19 9.55
C GLY A 2 -17.47 14.84 9.27
N TYR A 3 -17.85 13.79 10.01
CA TYR A 3 -17.30 12.42 9.91
C TYR A 3 -17.21 11.91 8.46
N GLN A 4 -18.25 12.12 7.67
CA GLN A 4 -18.28 11.73 6.25
C GLN A 4 -17.22 12.43 5.40
N ARG A 5 -16.87 13.69 5.72
CA ARG A 5 -15.81 14.41 4.99
C ARG A 5 -14.44 13.83 5.31
N MET A 6 -14.20 13.37 6.53
CA MET A 6 -12.93 12.72 6.90
C MET A 6 -12.73 11.42 6.14
N ILE A 7 -13.78 10.57 6.07
CA ILE A 7 -13.75 9.33 5.28
C ILE A 7 -13.48 9.64 3.81
N PHE A 8 -14.17 10.64 3.25
CA PHE A 8 -13.96 11.05 1.87
C PHE A 8 -12.52 11.49 1.61
N ILE A 9 -11.96 12.37 2.46
CA ILE A 9 -10.60 12.89 2.32
C ILE A 9 -9.57 11.75 2.41
N ALA A 10 -9.67 10.90 3.44
CA ALA A 10 -8.79 9.75 3.61
C ALA A 10 -8.84 8.79 2.41
N ARG A 11 -10.05 8.52 1.89
CA ARG A 11 -10.24 7.69 0.71
C ARG A 11 -9.58 8.31 -0.53
N MET A 12 -9.68 9.63 -0.70
CA MET A 12 -9.01 10.33 -1.80
C MET A 12 -7.48 10.26 -1.64
N ILE A 13 -6.95 10.52 -0.45
CA ILE A 13 -5.51 10.45 -0.18
C ILE A 13 -4.97 9.04 -0.48
N LEU A 14 -5.60 8.00 0.08
CA LEU A 14 -5.18 6.62 -0.13
C LEU A 14 -5.32 6.19 -1.60
N GLY A 15 -6.42 6.56 -2.25
CA GLY A 15 -6.67 6.26 -3.66
C GLY A 15 -5.65 6.92 -4.60
N ILE A 16 -5.32 8.20 -4.34
CA ILE A 16 -4.28 8.93 -5.08
C ILE A 16 -2.93 8.25 -4.85
N PHE A 17 -2.60 7.90 -3.61
CA PHE A 17 -1.31 7.28 -3.29
C PHE A 17 -1.12 5.97 -4.04
N TYR A 18 -2.08 5.04 -3.97
CA TYR A 18 -1.99 3.77 -4.70
C TYR A 18 -1.96 3.96 -6.21
N LEU A 19 -2.76 4.89 -6.76
CA LEU A 19 -2.77 5.15 -8.19
C LEU A 19 -1.43 5.70 -8.67
N ILE A 20 -0.88 6.69 -7.97
CA ILE A 20 0.41 7.30 -8.31
C ILE A 20 1.54 6.28 -8.18
N SER A 21 1.58 5.51 -7.08
CA SER A 21 2.59 4.46 -6.87
C SER A 21 2.55 3.41 -7.99
N GLY A 22 1.36 2.90 -8.31
CA GLY A 22 1.18 1.90 -9.36
C GLY A 22 1.51 2.42 -10.76
N LEU A 23 1.07 3.63 -11.09
CA LEU A 23 1.41 4.27 -12.37
C LEU A 23 2.91 4.56 -12.47
N ASN A 24 3.58 4.92 -11.37
CA ASN A 24 5.01 5.19 -11.38
C ASN A 24 5.83 3.98 -11.82
N TRP A 25 5.39 2.77 -11.46
CA TRP A 25 6.07 1.56 -11.91
C TRP A 25 6.18 1.46 -13.44
N TYR A 26 5.10 1.82 -14.14
CA TYR A 26 5.00 1.73 -15.61
C TYR A 26 5.56 2.95 -16.33
N PHE A 27 5.44 4.15 -15.75
CA PHE A 27 5.80 5.41 -16.43
C PHE A 27 7.08 6.06 -15.90
N GLY A 28 7.53 5.72 -14.69
CA GLY A 28 8.80 6.17 -14.12
C GLY A 28 8.93 7.69 -13.92
N PHE A 29 7.87 8.37 -13.49
CA PHE A 29 7.85 9.83 -13.37
C PHE A 29 8.40 10.36 -12.02
N MET A 30 8.62 9.50 -11.03
CA MET A 30 9.22 9.80 -9.72
C MET A 30 10.46 8.94 -9.49
N PRO A 31 11.35 9.35 -8.56
CA PRO A 31 12.51 8.56 -8.12
C PRO A 31 12.10 7.39 -7.20
N LEU A 32 11.10 6.63 -7.64
CA LEU A 32 10.64 5.38 -7.04
C LEU A 32 10.94 4.24 -8.03
N PRO A 33 11.01 2.97 -7.57
CA PRO A 33 11.28 1.83 -8.44
C PRO A 33 10.36 1.81 -9.67
N SER A 34 10.96 1.68 -10.86
CA SER A 34 10.24 1.60 -12.14
C SER A 34 10.80 0.46 -12.98
N ILE A 35 10.00 0.00 -13.96
CA ILE A 35 10.36 -1.10 -14.87
C ILE A 35 11.63 -0.80 -15.70
N TYR A 36 12.00 0.47 -15.83
CA TYR A 36 13.16 0.93 -16.59
C TYR A 36 14.44 1.02 -15.75
N MET A 37 14.36 0.84 -14.44
CA MET A 37 15.55 0.85 -13.60
C MET A 37 16.38 -0.42 -13.82
N PRO A 38 17.72 -0.29 -13.94
CA PRO A 38 18.60 -1.46 -13.98
C PRO A 38 18.35 -2.34 -12.76
N VAL A 39 18.32 -3.66 -12.97
CA VAL A 39 18.15 -4.65 -11.89
C VAL A 39 19.24 -4.53 -10.82
N ASP A 40 20.40 -4.01 -11.21
CA ASP A 40 21.57 -3.79 -10.35
C ASP A 40 21.58 -2.41 -9.68
N ALA A 41 20.52 -1.61 -9.87
CA ALA A 41 20.35 -0.36 -9.14
C ALA A 41 20.25 -0.65 -7.63
N PRO A 42 20.77 0.24 -6.77
CA PRO A 42 20.68 0.10 -5.32
C PRO A 42 19.20 0.10 -4.89
N MET A 43 18.66 -1.11 -4.73
CA MET A 43 17.30 -1.38 -4.29
C MET A 43 17.34 -1.72 -2.80
N LYS A 44 16.35 -1.21 -2.05
CA LYS A 44 16.32 -1.27 -0.57
C LYS A 44 16.38 -2.69 -0.02
N HIS A 45 15.70 -3.64 -0.68
CA HIS A 45 15.66 -5.02 -0.22
C HIS A 45 15.86 -6.01 -1.35
N ALA A 46 16.65 -7.06 -1.08
CA ALA A 46 16.87 -8.18 -1.99
C ALA A 46 15.55 -8.84 -2.44
N VAL A 47 14.54 -8.87 -1.57
CA VAL A 47 13.20 -9.37 -1.91
C VAL A 47 12.58 -8.56 -3.04
N VAL A 48 12.68 -7.23 -3.00
CA VAL A 48 12.14 -6.36 -4.06
C VAL A 48 12.95 -6.54 -5.34
N THR A 49 14.28 -6.65 -5.23
CA THR A 49 15.15 -6.94 -6.38
C THR A 49 14.75 -8.24 -7.08
N GLU A 50 14.49 -9.31 -6.33
CA GLU A 50 14.06 -10.59 -6.89
C GLU A 50 12.63 -10.57 -7.44
N MET A 51 11.73 -9.82 -6.81
CA MET A 51 10.38 -9.58 -7.35
C MET A 51 10.42 -8.82 -8.68
N ILE A 52 11.36 -7.88 -8.83
CA ILE A 52 11.58 -7.16 -10.09
C ILE A 52 12.22 -8.08 -11.14
N ARG A 53 13.21 -8.90 -10.77
CA ARG A 53 13.86 -9.88 -11.65
C ARG A 53 12.87 -10.87 -12.25
N THR A 54 12.00 -11.43 -11.41
CA THR A 54 10.94 -12.34 -11.85
C THR A 54 9.80 -11.61 -12.57
N GLY A 55 9.63 -10.31 -12.30
CA GLY A 55 8.73 -9.38 -12.97
C GLY A 55 7.25 -9.58 -12.64
N TRP A 56 6.80 -10.82 -12.56
CA TRP A 56 5.38 -11.17 -12.42
C TRP A 56 4.76 -10.66 -11.10
N MET A 57 5.42 -10.88 -9.96
CA MET A 57 4.86 -10.49 -8.66
C MET A 57 4.81 -8.97 -8.49
N PHE A 58 5.86 -8.25 -8.90
CA PHE A 58 5.91 -6.79 -8.74
C PHE A 58 4.94 -6.09 -9.69
N GLN A 59 4.82 -6.55 -10.94
CA GLN A 59 3.82 -6.05 -11.89
C GLN A 59 2.40 -6.31 -11.41
N PHE A 60 2.13 -7.50 -10.84
CA PHE A 60 0.82 -7.81 -10.28
C PHE A 60 0.48 -6.88 -9.11
N ALA A 61 1.41 -6.71 -8.16
CA ALA A 61 1.25 -5.79 -7.03
C ALA A 61 0.94 -4.36 -7.49
N LYS A 62 1.70 -3.82 -8.43
CA LYS A 62 1.50 -2.45 -8.95
C LYS A 62 0.21 -2.31 -9.76
N THR A 63 -0.20 -3.33 -10.48
CA THR A 63 -1.51 -3.35 -11.16
C THR A 63 -2.66 -3.37 -10.15
N ALA A 64 -2.53 -4.16 -9.07
CA ALA A 64 -3.51 -4.18 -8.00
C ALA A 64 -3.62 -2.80 -7.32
N GLU A 65 -2.50 -2.11 -7.07
CA GLU A 65 -2.50 -0.72 -6.58
C GLU A 65 -3.28 0.23 -7.52
N ILE A 66 -3.08 0.13 -8.84
CA ILE A 66 -3.84 0.95 -9.81
C ILE A 66 -5.33 0.65 -9.72
N VAL A 67 -5.72 -0.63 -9.72
CA VAL A 67 -7.14 -1.03 -9.67
C VAL A 67 -7.80 -0.54 -8.38
N VAL A 68 -7.15 -0.72 -7.23
CA VAL A 68 -7.65 -0.22 -5.94
C VAL A 68 -7.71 1.29 -5.94
N GLY A 69 -6.65 1.97 -6.38
CA GLY A 69 -6.59 3.43 -6.45
C GLY A 69 -7.76 3.99 -7.24
N LEU A 70 -8.01 3.46 -8.45
CA LEU A 70 -9.16 3.84 -9.26
C LEU A 70 -10.49 3.54 -8.57
N SER A 71 -10.63 2.38 -7.91
CA SER A 71 -11.84 2.01 -7.20
C SER A 71 -12.17 2.96 -6.04
N LEU A 72 -11.15 3.34 -5.26
CA LEU A 72 -11.26 4.29 -4.15
C LEU A 72 -11.63 5.69 -4.64
N LEU A 73 -11.02 6.15 -5.74
CA LEU A 73 -11.30 7.45 -6.34
C LEU A 73 -12.68 7.53 -6.96
N ALA A 74 -13.10 6.48 -7.67
CA ALA A 74 -14.45 6.37 -8.23
C ALA A 74 -15.53 6.14 -7.15
N GLY A 75 -15.12 5.82 -5.91
CA GLY A 75 -16.05 5.46 -4.83
C GLY A 75 -16.82 4.16 -5.10
N ARG A 76 -16.30 3.30 -5.97
CA ARG A 76 -16.94 2.03 -6.35
C ARG A 76 -16.28 0.88 -5.59
N ALA A 77 -17.07 -0.09 -5.12
CA ALA A 77 -16.59 -1.30 -4.42
C ALA A 77 -15.59 -1.04 -3.27
N VAL A 78 -15.65 0.13 -2.63
CA VAL A 78 -14.63 0.60 -1.67
C VAL A 78 -14.35 -0.41 -0.56
N PRO A 79 -15.36 -0.97 0.15
CA PRO A 79 -15.09 -1.92 1.23
C PRO A 79 -14.44 -3.21 0.69
N LEU A 80 -14.95 -3.72 -0.45
CA LEU A 80 -14.43 -4.93 -1.07
C LEU A 80 -12.95 -4.78 -1.46
N THR A 81 -12.60 -3.68 -2.12
CA THR A 81 -11.21 -3.45 -2.55
C THR A 81 -10.27 -3.26 -1.38
N LEU A 82 -10.69 -2.59 -0.31
CA LEU A 82 -9.90 -2.43 0.90
C LEU A 82 -9.63 -3.79 1.57
N ALA A 83 -10.64 -4.64 1.68
CA ALA A 83 -10.51 -5.98 2.26
C ALA A 83 -9.57 -6.89 1.44
N LEU A 84 -9.71 -6.87 0.11
CA LEU A 84 -8.87 -7.70 -0.77
C LEU A 84 -7.39 -7.28 -0.76
N THR A 85 -7.11 -6.00 -0.48
CA THR A 85 -5.75 -5.45 -0.57
C THR A 85 -5.07 -5.21 0.75
N VAL A 86 -5.65 -5.68 1.86
CA VAL A 86 -4.95 -5.75 3.15
C VAL A 86 -3.64 -6.54 3.07
N PRO A 87 -3.58 -7.74 2.47
CA PRO A 87 -2.32 -8.49 2.42
C PRO A 87 -1.24 -7.75 1.63
N LEU A 88 -1.65 -7.07 0.56
CA LEU A 88 -0.77 -6.23 -0.25
C LEU A 88 -0.23 -5.06 0.57
N ALA A 89 -1.11 -4.28 1.21
CA ALA A 89 -0.74 -3.14 2.05
C ALA A 89 0.18 -3.55 3.20
N PHE A 90 -0.10 -4.71 3.82
CA PHE A 90 0.70 -5.25 4.90
C PHE A 90 2.10 -5.69 4.44
N ILE A 91 2.22 -6.37 3.30
CA ILE A 91 3.53 -6.78 2.76
C ILE A 91 4.35 -5.55 2.37
N THR A 92 3.73 -4.54 1.74
CA THR A 92 4.41 -3.27 1.42
C THR A 92 4.93 -2.60 2.69
N PHE A 93 4.09 -2.48 3.72
CA PHE A 93 4.54 -1.98 5.02
C PHE A 93 5.68 -2.81 5.60
N MET A 94 5.62 -4.14 5.51
CA MET A 94 6.66 -5.01 6.07
C MET A 94 8.00 -4.80 5.37
N LEU A 95 7.98 -4.58 4.05
CA LEU A 95 9.16 -4.20 3.29
C LEU A 95 9.69 -2.85 3.79
N ASP A 96 8.84 -1.83 3.88
CA ASP A 96 9.27 -0.49 4.30
C ASP A 96 9.69 -0.42 5.79
N ALA A 97 9.19 -1.33 6.64
CA ALA A 97 9.51 -1.41 8.06
C ALA A 97 10.84 -2.12 8.35
N MET A 98 11.34 -2.94 7.42
CA MET A 98 12.57 -3.72 7.61
C MET A 98 13.86 -2.91 7.36
N ILE A 99 13.99 -1.74 7.98
CA ILE A 99 15.17 -0.85 7.84
C ILE A 99 16.42 -1.30 8.62
N PHE A 100 16.51 -2.58 8.98
CA PHE A 100 17.55 -3.10 9.87
C PHE A 100 18.94 -3.05 9.22
N ASP A 101 19.00 -3.27 7.91
CA ASP A 101 20.25 -3.25 7.14
C ASP A 101 20.84 -1.84 7.07
N GLU A 102 20.01 -0.81 6.90
CA GLU A 102 20.44 0.59 6.88
C GLU A 102 20.87 1.07 8.27
N ILE A 103 20.18 0.63 9.32
CA ILE A 103 20.59 0.91 10.71
C ILE A 103 21.96 0.29 10.98
N TRP A 104 22.14 -0.99 10.62
CA TRP A 104 23.41 -1.68 10.81
C TRP A 104 24.53 -1.08 9.94
N GLY A 105 24.20 -0.68 8.72
CA GLY A 105 25.10 0.04 7.81
C GLY A 105 25.57 1.38 8.37
N TRP A 106 24.66 2.14 8.99
CA TRP A 106 24.99 3.37 9.68
C TRP A 106 25.85 3.13 10.94
N VAL A 107 25.51 2.13 11.75
CA VAL A 107 26.29 1.75 12.96
C VAL A 107 27.69 1.28 12.59
N SER A 108 27.85 0.55 11.48
CA SER A 108 29.15 0.08 10.98
C SER A 108 29.95 1.15 10.22
N GLY A 109 29.39 2.35 10.01
CA GLY A 109 30.03 3.44 9.27
C GLY A 109 30.11 3.22 7.75
N SER A 110 29.36 2.26 7.21
CA SER A 110 29.32 1.95 5.78
C SER A 110 28.25 2.74 5.00
N THR A 111 27.31 3.39 5.71
CA THR A 111 26.18 4.10 5.11
C THR A 111 26.08 5.53 5.63
N ASP A 112 25.84 6.49 4.73
CA ASP A 112 25.67 7.90 5.07
C ASP A 112 24.38 8.18 5.85
N THR A 113 24.40 9.24 6.66
CA THR A 113 23.24 9.68 7.47
C THR A 113 22.05 10.11 6.60
N GLU A 114 22.30 10.53 5.36
CA GLU A 114 21.25 10.90 4.40
C GLU A 114 20.42 9.69 3.97
N THR A 115 21.07 8.57 3.65
CA THR A 115 20.41 7.31 3.29
C THR A 115 19.55 6.78 4.42
N LEU A 116 20.05 6.85 5.67
CA LEU A 116 19.27 6.47 6.85
C LEU A 116 18.02 7.34 7.03
N ARG A 117 18.14 8.67 6.84
CA ARG A 117 16.99 9.58 6.91
C ARG A 117 15.95 9.29 5.83
N ALA A 118 16.39 8.99 4.61
CA ALA A 118 15.50 8.61 3.52
C ALA A 118 14.79 7.28 3.81
N ALA A 119 15.48 6.29 4.37
CA ALA A 119 14.89 5.02 4.78
C ALA A 119 13.83 5.21 5.88
N ILE A 120 14.12 6.01 6.91
CA ILE A 120 13.15 6.33 7.98
C ILE A 120 11.93 7.08 7.43
N ALA A 121 12.15 8.06 6.54
CA ALA A 121 11.06 8.81 5.93
C ALA A 121 10.15 7.90 5.12
N ASP A 122 10.71 6.94 4.38
CA ASP A 122 9.95 5.97 3.60
C ASP A 122 9.19 4.97 4.49
N MET A 123 9.80 4.48 5.56
CA MET A 123 9.13 3.65 6.57
C MET A 123 7.88 4.35 7.14
N ILE A 124 7.99 5.64 7.44
CA ILE A 124 6.90 6.41 8.03
C ILE A 124 5.84 6.73 6.97
N ILE A 125 6.25 7.28 5.83
CA ILE A 125 5.32 7.82 4.82
C ILE A 125 4.78 6.70 3.92
N GLY A 126 5.65 5.87 3.35
CA GLY A 126 5.29 4.76 2.46
C GLY A 126 4.68 3.59 3.22
N GLY A 127 5.26 3.22 4.36
CA GLY A 127 4.78 2.11 5.17
C GLY A 127 3.64 2.50 6.12
N LEU A 128 3.99 3.18 7.22
CA LEU A 128 3.11 3.36 8.37
C LEU A 128 1.87 4.22 8.04
N CYS A 129 2.05 5.35 7.35
CA CYS A 129 0.94 6.26 7.01
C CYS A 129 -0.06 5.59 6.06
N VAL A 130 0.41 4.84 5.06
CA VAL A 130 -0.47 4.14 4.11
C VAL A 130 -1.24 3.03 4.80
N LEU A 131 -0.54 2.18 5.57
CA LEU A 131 -1.20 1.07 6.27
C LEU A 131 -2.19 1.57 7.34
N SER A 132 -1.81 2.58 8.13
CA SER A 132 -2.70 3.15 9.15
C SER A 132 -3.94 3.77 8.54
N LEU A 133 -3.82 4.51 7.42
CA LEU A 133 -4.96 5.07 6.71
C LEU A 133 -5.85 3.97 6.10
N HIS A 134 -5.24 2.92 5.56
CA HIS A 134 -5.94 1.75 5.02
C HIS A 134 -6.77 1.03 6.09
N VAL A 135 -6.15 0.72 7.23
CA VAL A 135 -6.82 0.08 8.37
C VAL A 135 -7.90 1.00 8.95
N TRP A 136 -7.64 2.29 9.08
CA TRP A 136 -8.62 3.26 9.57
C TRP A 136 -9.86 3.33 8.67
N LEU A 137 -9.67 3.34 7.34
CA LEU A 137 -10.79 3.27 6.40
C LEU A 137 -11.55 1.95 6.54
N MET A 138 -10.86 0.82 6.68
CA MET A 138 -11.54 -0.46 6.94
C MET A 138 -12.38 -0.42 8.22
N LEU A 139 -11.87 0.18 9.30
CA LEU A 139 -12.64 0.33 10.54
C LEU A 139 -13.87 1.22 10.34
N CYS A 140 -13.77 2.27 9.54
CA CYS A 140 -14.91 3.12 9.19
C CYS A 140 -15.97 2.40 8.32
N TYR A 141 -15.54 1.41 7.53
CA TYR A 141 -16.43 0.53 6.75
C TYR A 141 -16.76 -0.79 7.48
N PHE A 142 -16.45 -0.92 8.77
CA PHE A 142 -16.58 -2.19 9.50
C PHE A 142 -18.00 -2.77 9.48
N ASP A 143 -19.02 -1.91 9.54
CA ASP A 143 -20.42 -2.34 9.46
C ASP A 143 -20.76 -3.05 8.14
N HIS A 144 -20.04 -2.75 7.05
CA HIS A 144 -20.21 -3.45 5.76
C HIS A 144 -19.56 -4.84 5.77
N TYR A 145 -18.52 -5.06 6.59
CA TYR A 145 -17.87 -6.36 6.72
C TYR A 145 -18.56 -7.26 7.74
N ARG A 146 -19.28 -6.68 8.71
CA ARG A 146 -19.95 -7.40 9.79
C ARG A 146 -20.78 -8.61 9.33
N PRO A 147 -21.56 -8.56 8.23
CA PRO A 147 -22.32 -9.72 7.75
C PRO A 147 -21.44 -10.89 7.30
N LEU A 148 -20.20 -10.63 6.84
CA LEU A 148 -19.26 -11.67 6.38
C LEU A 148 -18.76 -12.56 7.52
N PHE A 149 -18.86 -12.11 8.77
CA PHE A 149 -18.40 -12.84 9.95
C PHE A 149 -19.53 -13.60 10.67
N VAL A 150 -20.75 -13.58 10.13
CA VAL A 150 -21.87 -14.32 10.70
C VAL A 150 -21.78 -15.78 10.23
N TRP A 151 -21.82 -16.72 11.18
CA TRP A 151 -21.70 -18.16 10.93
C TRP A 151 -22.75 -18.73 9.96
N GLN A 152 -23.94 -18.12 9.92
CA GLN A 152 -25.00 -18.42 8.97
C GLN A 152 -25.50 -17.13 8.36
N ALA A 153 -25.37 -16.99 7.04
CA ALA A 153 -25.97 -15.88 6.31
C ALA A 153 -27.50 -15.98 6.43
N LYS A 154 -28.16 -14.92 6.91
CA LYS A 154 -29.62 -14.84 6.86
C LYS A 154 -30.02 -14.24 5.52
N ALA A 155 -31.14 -14.70 4.96
CA ALA A 155 -31.66 -14.16 3.69
C ALA A 155 -31.92 -12.65 3.76
N THR A 156 -32.25 -12.13 4.94
CA THR A 156 -32.46 -10.70 5.24
C THR A 156 -31.19 -9.85 5.19
N ASP A 157 -29.99 -10.45 5.24
CA ASP A 157 -28.72 -9.71 5.31
C ASP A 157 -28.28 -9.14 3.94
N TRP A 158 -28.94 -9.56 2.86
CA TRP A 158 -28.63 -9.17 1.48
C TRP A 158 -29.59 -8.13 0.88
N GLY A 159 -30.42 -7.49 1.72
CA GLY A 159 -31.38 -6.48 1.27
C GLY A 159 -32.62 -7.06 0.55
N GLY A 160 -32.88 -8.35 0.73
CA GLY A 160 -34.16 -8.95 0.38
C GLY A 160 -35.19 -8.68 1.46
N ALA A 161 -36.29 -8.00 1.09
CA ALA A 161 -37.52 -7.93 1.87
C ALA A 161 -38.12 -9.33 2.08
#